data_AF-A0AAV5YR71-F1
#
_entry.id   AF-A0AAV5YR71-F1
#
_cell.length_a   1.000
_cell.length_b   1.000
_cell.length_c   1.000
_cell.angle_alpha   90.00
_cell.angle_beta   90.00
_cell.angle_gamma   90.00
#
_symmetry.space_group_name_H-M   'P 1'
#
loop_
_entity.id
_entity.type
_entity.pdbx_description
1 polymer ?
#
loop_
_entity_poly.entity_id
_entity_poly.type
_entity_poly.pdbx_seq_one_letter_code
_entity_poly.pdbx_strand_id
1 'polypeptide(L)' 'MTSKPNAKRILSAAIGLSLVSLTATACGTLGGAAVGAGAGAAVGAGTGYGAGKGALIGTGVGAAAGAIYDITKH' A
#
# COMPACT_ATOMS: atom_id res chain seq x y z
N MET A 1 -2.48 37.76 18.51
CA MET A 1 -1.91 37.78 17.14
C MET A 1 -2.26 36.47 16.45
N THR A 2 -3.38 36.42 15.72
CA THR A 2 -3.78 35.23 14.94
C THR A 2 -3.50 35.52 13.46
N SER A 3 -2.34 35.05 12.98
CA SER A 3 -2.04 35.13 11.55
C SER A 3 -2.92 34.14 10.81
N LYS A 4 -3.83 34.66 9.98
CA LYS A 4 -4.58 33.86 9.00
C LYS A 4 -3.57 33.04 8.18
N PRO A 5 -3.61 31.70 8.20
CA PRO A 5 -2.73 30.93 7.36
C PRO A 5 -3.04 31.27 5.90
N ASN A 6 -2.04 31.81 5.20
CA ASN A 6 -2.17 32.20 3.80
C ASN A 6 -2.66 31.00 2.97
N ALA A 7 -3.65 31.20 2.09
CA ALA A 7 -4.22 30.15 1.25
C ALA A 7 -3.15 29.35 0.48
N LYS A 8 -2.07 30.02 0.07
CA LYS A 8 -0.88 29.41 -0.56
C LYS A 8 -0.18 28.39 0.35
N ARG A 9 -0.11 28.66 1.65
CA ARG A 9 0.53 27.81 2.66
C ARG A 9 -0.34 26.59 3.00
N ILE A 10 -1.66 26.76 3.04
CA ILE A 10 -2.63 25.67 3.20
C ILE A 10 -2.59 24.75 1.98
N LEU A 11 -2.56 25.32 0.77
CA LEU A 11 -2.49 24.55 -0.47
C LEU A 11 -1.18 23.74 -0.58
N SER A 12 -0.04 24.34 -0.24
CA SER A 12 1.24 23.61 -0.18
C SER A 12 1.23 22.50 0.88
N ALA A 13 0.60 22.72 2.03
CA ALA A 13 0.45 21.69 3.07
C ALA A 13 -0.46 20.55 2.61
N ALA A 14 -1.57 20.85 1.92
CA ALA A 14 -2.47 19.84 1.38
C ALA A 14 -1.76 18.97 0.31
N ILE A 15 -1.03 19.59 -0.62
CA ILE A 15 -0.28 18.85 -1.65
C ILE A 15 0.82 17.98 -1.01
N GLY A 16 1.55 18.53 -0.04
CA GLY A 16 2.58 17.78 0.70
C GLY A 16 2.00 16.60 1.48
N LEU A 17 0.86 16.80 2.13
CA LEU A 17 0.15 15.74 2.84
C LEU A 17 -0.36 14.65 1.89
N SER A 18 -0.96 15.03 0.75
CA SER A 18 -1.41 14.08 -0.26
C SER A 18 -0.27 13.24 -0.83
N LEU A 19 0.91 13.84 -1.05
CA LEU A 19 2.10 13.10 -1.49
C LEU A 19 2.57 12.11 -0.42
N VAL A 20 2.62 12.53 0.85
CA VAL A 20 2.98 11.64 1.98
C VAL A 20 1.99 10.49 2.09
N SER A 21 0.69 10.76 2.03
CA SER A 21 -0.35 9.74 2.02
C SER A 21 -0.16 8.78 0.85
N LEU A 22 0.03 9.28 -0.38
CA LEU A 22 0.29 8.44 -1.56
C LEU A 22 1.51 7.53 -1.36
N THR A 23 2.59 8.04 -0.78
CA THR A 23 3.79 7.25 -0.52
C THR A 23 3.59 6.20 0.57
N ALA A 24 2.79 6.51 1.60
CA ALA A 24 2.41 5.56 2.65
C ALA A 24 1.55 4.42 2.06
N THR A 25 0.53 4.77 1.27
CA THR A 25 -0.31 3.80 0.55
C THR A 25 0.49 2.92 -0.39
N ALA A 26 1.44 3.53 -1.11
CA ALA A 26 2.34 2.81 -2.00
C ALA A 26 3.23 1.84 -1.22
N CYS A 27 3.77 2.23 -0.07
CA CYS A 27 4.59 1.37 0.78
C CYS A 27 3.78 0.18 1.35
N GLY A 28 2.54 0.44 1.81
CA GLY A 28 1.63 -0.59 2.29
C GLY A 28 1.22 -1.59 1.21
N THR A 29 0.88 -1.09 0.01
CA THR A 29 0.58 -1.92 -1.18
C THR A 29 1.79 -2.73 -1.64
N LEU A 30 2.97 -2.11 -1.75
CA LEU A 30 4.19 -2.79 -2.20
C LEU A 30 4.65 -3.84 -1.19
N GLY A 31 4.63 -3.52 0.10
CA GLY A 31 4.96 -4.45 1.18
C GLY A 31 3.98 -5.61 1.26
N GLY A 32 2.68 -5.32 1.20
CA GLY A 32 1.62 -6.33 1.15
C GLY A 32 1.73 -7.23 -0.08
N ALA A 33 1.99 -6.66 -1.25
CA ALA A 33 2.23 -7.41 -2.48
C ALA A 33 3.47 -8.31 -2.38
N ALA A 34 4.57 -7.83 -1.80
CA ALA A 34 5.80 -8.60 -1.65
C ALA A 34 5.64 -9.78 -0.66
N VAL A 35 5.04 -9.54 0.51
CA VAL A 35 4.75 -10.59 1.49
C VAL A 35 3.75 -11.59 0.92
N GLY A 36 2.71 -11.09 0.25
CA GLY A 36 1.72 -11.88 -0.45
C GLY A 36 2.34 -12.74 -1.55
N ALA A 37 3.26 -12.19 -2.35
CA ALA A 37 4.01 -12.93 -3.36
C ALA A 37 4.81 -14.08 -2.76
N GLY A 38 5.56 -13.81 -1.70
CA GLY A 38 6.42 -14.80 -1.05
C GLY A 38 5.62 -15.93 -0.41
N ALA A 39 4.58 -15.59 0.37
CA ALA A 39 3.71 -16.57 1.00
C ALA A 39 2.89 -17.35 -0.04
N GLY A 40 2.33 -16.65 -1.03
CA GLY A 40 1.58 -17.25 -2.12
C GLY A 40 2.43 -18.18 -2.98
N ALA A 41 3.70 -17.83 -3.23
CA ALA A 41 4.63 -18.70 -3.94
C ALA A 41 4.92 -19.99 -3.16
N ALA A 42 5.10 -19.89 -1.83
CA ALA A 42 5.34 -21.05 -0.97
C ALA A 42 4.12 -22.00 -0.97
N VAL A 43 2.91 -21.45 -0.85
CA VAL A 43 1.66 -22.25 -0.90
C VAL A 43 1.45 -22.86 -2.30
N GLY A 44 1.69 -22.09 -3.36
CA GLY A 44 1.58 -22.57 -4.74
C GLY A 44 2.59 -23.67 -5.08
N ALA A 45 3.79 -23.61 -4.50
CA ALA A 45 4.79 -24.68 -4.61
C ALA A 45 4.38 -25.93 -3.81
N GLY A 46 3.90 -25.76 -2.58
CA GLY A 46 3.52 -26.88 -1.70
C GLY A 46 2.25 -27.63 -2.11
N THR A 47 1.36 -26.98 -2.87
CA THR A 47 0.08 -27.57 -3.32
C THR A 47 0.12 -28.14 -4.74
N GLY A 48 1.24 -28.00 -5.46
CA GLY A 48 1.37 -28.44 -6.85
C GLY A 48 0.69 -27.52 -7.88
N TYR A 49 0.05 -26.42 -7.45
CA TYR A 49 -0.59 -25.43 -8.34
C TYR A 49 0.41 -24.51 -9.07
N GLY A 50 1.68 -24.58 -8.70
CA GLY A 50 2.77 -23.82 -9.29
C GLY A 50 3.06 -22.53 -8.52
N ALA A 51 4.34 -22.33 -8.18
CA ALA A 51 4.80 -21.18 -7.42
C ALA A 51 4.40 -19.83 -8.08
N GLY A 52 4.40 -19.75 -9.41
CA GLY A 52 4.04 -18.53 -10.13
C GLY A 52 2.56 -18.13 -10.00
N LYS A 53 1.63 -19.09 -9.98
CA LYS A 53 0.20 -18.78 -9.81
C LYS A 53 -0.12 -18.41 -8.37
N GLY A 54 0.48 -19.14 -7.42
CA GLY A 54 0.37 -18.81 -6.01
C GLY A 54 0.95 -17.42 -5.69
N ALA A 55 2.10 -17.08 -6.27
CA ALA A 55 2.70 -15.76 -6.15
C ALA A 55 1.79 -14.66 -6.68
N LEU A 56 1.20 -14.83 -7.88
CA LEU A 56 0.28 -13.83 -8.45
C LEU A 56 -0.97 -13.62 -7.61
N ILE A 57 -1.61 -14.70 -7.15
CA ILE A 57 -2.79 -14.58 -6.28
C ILE A 57 -2.41 -13.93 -4.95
N GLY A 58 -1.29 -14.35 -4.38
CA GLY A 58 -0.73 -13.77 -3.17
C GLY A 58 -0.39 -12.29 -3.31
N THR A 59 0.21 -11.87 -4.44
CA THR A 59 0.47 -10.43 -4.72
C THR A 59 -0.82 -9.64 -4.78
N GLY A 60 -1.87 -10.16 -5.42
CA GLY A 60 -3.15 -9.47 -5.57
C GLY A 60 -3.86 -9.27 -4.22
N VAL A 61 -3.95 -10.34 -3.42
CA VAL A 61 -4.55 -10.27 -2.08
C VAL A 61 -3.71 -9.41 -1.14
N GLY A 62 -2.38 -9.56 -1.19
CA GLY A 62 -1.45 -8.78 -0.38
C GLY A 62 -1.46 -7.29 -0.72
N ALA A 63 -1.55 -6.93 -2.00
CA ALA A 63 -1.69 -5.55 -2.45
C ALA A 63 -3.03 -4.95 -2.00
N ALA A 64 -4.13 -5.68 -2.16
CA ALA A 64 -5.45 -5.24 -1.71
C ALA A 64 -5.51 -5.05 -0.19
N ALA A 65 -4.94 -5.97 0.58
CA ALA A 65 -4.83 -5.85 2.03
C ALA A 65 -3.96 -4.66 2.43
N GLY A 66 -2.84 -4.43 1.73
CA GLY A 66 -1.97 -3.26 1.92
C GLY A 66 -2.69 -1.95 1.65
N ALA A 67 -3.52 -1.89 0.61
CA ALA A 67 -4.35 -0.73 0.28
C ALA A 67 -5.46 -0.49 1.33
N ILE A 68 -6.17 -1.54 1.78
CA ILE A 68 -7.22 -1.43 2.81
C ILE A 68 -6.63 -1.06 4.18
N TYR A 69 -5.47 -1.60 4.51
CA TYR A 69 -4.76 -1.28 5.76
C TYR A 69 -4.39 0.20 5.80
N ASP A 70 -3.92 0.74 4.68
CA ASP A 70 -3.60 2.17 4.57
C ASP A 70 -4.85 3.06 4.71
N ILE A 71 -5.99 2.63 4.17
CA ILE A 71 -7.27 3.34 4.33
C ILE A 71 -7.82 3.26 5.76
N THR A 72 -7.59 2.16 6.48
CA THR A 72 -8.21 1.89 7.79
C THR A 72 -7.39 2.42 8.97
N LYS A 73 -6.06 2.52 8.83
CA LYS A 73 -5.16 2.96 9.90
C LYS A 73 -4.87 4.47 9.89
N HIS A 74 -5.43 5.20 8.94
CA HIS A 74 -5.22 6.63 8.78
C HIS A 74 -6.46 7.46 9.08
#